data_AF-A0AAV3PRV4-F1
#
_entry.id   AF-A0AAV3PRV4-F1
#
_cell.length_a   1.000
_cell.length_b   1.000
_cell.length_c   1.000
_cell.angle_alpha   90.00
_cell.angle_beta   90.00
_cell.angle_gamma   90.00
#
_symmetry.space_group_name_H-M   'P 1'
#
loop_
_entity.id
_entity.type
_entity.pdbx_description
1 polymer ?
#
loop_
_entity_poly.entity_id
_entity_poly.type
_entity_poly.pdbx_seq_one_letter_code
_entity_poly.pdbx_strand_id
1 'polypeptide(L)'
;MYVSKILDRYEKSTKNPGIGNKTEENIQRQKEEADKLRKTIELVEHSKRKLLGDCLDSCSADELQELEKQLERSLLNIRARKSKMFREQIDKLKQEVNLWPFIYEIFILPSFTP
;
A
#
# COMPACT_ATOMS: atom_id res chain seq x y z
N MET A 1 44.68 25.67 34.46
CA MET A 1 44.74 26.59 33.31
C MET A 1 44.36 25.95 31.96
N TYR A 2 44.65 24.66 31.71
CA TYR A 2 44.27 23.96 30.46
C TYR A 2 42.77 23.65 30.36
N VAL A 3 42.16 23.22 31.48
CA VAL A 3 40.72 22.89 31.57
C VAL A 3 39.83 24.10 31.24
N SER A 4 40.20 25.30 31.70
CA SER A 4 39.47 26.54 31.38
C SER A 4 39.50 26.89 29.89
N LYS A 5 40.62 26.62 29.19
CA LYS A 5 40.71 26.83 27.73
C LYS A 5 39.91 25.79 26.94
N ILE A 6 39.73 24.59 27.48
CA ILE A 6 38.85 23.58 26.88
C ILE A 6 37.40 24.02 27.08
N LEU A 7 36.99 24.38 28.30
CA LEU A 7 35.65 24.89 28.60
C LEU A 7 35.26 26.09 27.74
N ASP A 8 36.14 27.08 27.59
CA ASP A 8 35.89 28.27 26.76
C ASP A 8 35.74 27.93 25.26
N ARG A 9 36.48 26.93 24.76
CA ARG A 9 36.31 26.45 23.37
C ARG A 9 35.01 25.66 23.17
N TYR A 10 34.61 24.86 24.17
CA TYR A 10 33.31 24.18 24.13
C TYR A 10 32.16 25.19 24.19
N GLU A 11 32.24 26.18 25.06
CA GLU A 11 31.24 27.25 25.20
C GLU A 11 31.12 28.11 23.93
N LYS A 12 32.23 28.42 23.26
CA LYS A 12 32.22 29.15 21.98
C LYS A 12 31.70 28.30 20.81
N SER A 13 31.92 26.99 20.84
CA SER A 13 31.42 26.06 19.82
C SER A 13 29.93 25.79 19.96
N THR A 14 29.42 25.69 21.19
CA THR A 14 27.97 25.53 21.48
C THR A 14 27.18 26.83 21.32
N LYS A 15 27.82 27.98 21.56
CA LYS A 15 27.25 29.31 21.26
C LYS A 15 27.37 29.73 19.79
N ASN A 16 27.68 28.82 18.85
CA ASN A 16 27.58 29.15 17.44
C ASN A 16 26.09 29.17 17.04
N PRO A 17 25.46 30.36 16.93
CA PRO A 17 24.00 30.46 16.84
C PRO A 17 23.46 29.80 15.56
N GLY A 18 24.31 29.63 14.53
CA GLY A 18 23.93 28.97 13.28
C GLY A 18 23.71 27.45 13.38
N ILE A 19 24.25 26.76 14.39
CA ILE A 19 24.08 25.30 14.55
C ILE A 19 22.84 24.98 15.41
N GLY A 20 22.63 25.73 16.49
CA GLY A 20 21.42 25.62 17.32
C GLY A 20 20.16 25.94 16.51
N ASN A 21 20.17 27.05 15.78
CA ASN A 21 19.03 27.47 14.96
C ASN A 21 18.72 26.46 13.83
N LYS A 22 19.74 25.94 13.14
CA LYS A 22 19.53 24.89 12.11
C LYS A 22 18.96 23.59 12.70
N THR A 23 19.40 23.21 13.90
CA THR A 23 18.90 22.02 14.58
C THR A 23 17.45 22.20 15.03
N GLU A 24 17.12 23.37 15.57
CA GLU A 24 15.77 23.73 16.00
C GLU A 24 14.80 23.84 14.81
N GLU A 25 15.21 24.48 13.71
CA GLU A 25 14.46 24.52 12.44
C GLU A 25 14.25 23.12 11.84
N ASN A 26 15.22 22.21 11.99
CA ASN A 26 15.09 20.84 11.51
C ASN A 26 14.10 20.04 12.38
N ILE A 27 14.18 20.17 13.70
CA ILE A 27 13.22 19.57 14.64
C ILE A 27 11.81 20.11 14.37
N GLN A 28 11.67 21.41 14.12
CA GLN A 28 10.39 22.03 13.81
C GLN A 28 9.82 21.50 12.49
N ARG A 29 10.65 21.40 11.43
CA ARG A 29 10.24 20.78 10.15
C ARG A 29 9.80 19.33 10.33
N GLN A 30 10.54 18.54 11.09
CA GLN A 30 10.18 17.14 11.37
C GLN A 30 8.86 17.03 12.13
N LYS A 31 8.60 17.92 13.09
CA LYS A 31 7.30 17.99 13.79
C LYS A 31 6.18 18.32 12.82
N GLU A 32 6.37 19.31 11.95
CA GLU A 32 5.37 19.68 10.95
C GLU A 32 5.09 18.55 9.96
N GLU A 33 6.12 17.83 9.52
CA GLU A 33 5.97 16.66 8.66
C GLU A 33 5.22 15.53 9.37
N ALA A 34 5.55 15.26 10.64
CA ALA A 34 4.84 14.28 11.45
C ALA A 34 3.37 14.66 11.65
N ASP A 35 3.07 15.93 11.91
CA ASP A 35 1.70 16.44 12.04
C ASP A 35 0.93 16.33 10.72
N LYS A 36 1.57 16.61 9.58
CA LYS A 36 0.97 16.42 8.25
C LYS A 36 0.66 14.95 8.01
N LEU A 37 1.60 14.04 8.33
CA LEU A 37 1.40 12.61 8.16
C LEU A 37 0.24 12.11 9.04
N ARG A 38 0.17 12.55 10.30
CA ARG A 38 -0.93 12.21 11.21
C ARG A 38 -2.29 12.61 10.63
N LYS A 39 -2.42 13.84 10.13
CA LYS A 39 -3.66 14.33 9.49
C LYS A 39 -4.04 13.50 8.27
N THR A 40 -3.06 13.12 7.45
CA THR A 40 -3.31 12.26 6.28
C THR A 40 -3.83 10.89 6.70
N ILE A 41 -3.25 10.27 7.75
CA ILE A 41 -3.72 8.99 8.28
C ILE A 41 -5.16 9.12 8.77
N GLU A 42 -5.48 10.16 9.55
CA GLU A 42 -6.82 10.40 10.07
C GLU A 42 -7.85 10.53 8.94
N LEU A 43 -7.51 11.26 7.87
CA LEU A 43 -8.38 11.44 6.70
C LEU A 43 -8.60 10.13 5.94
N VAL A 44 -7.54 9.34 5.75
CA VAL A 44 -7.63 8.03 5.08
C VAL A 44 -8.47 7.05 5.90
N GLU A 45 -8.26 6.97 7.21
CA GLU A 45 -9.04 6.13 8.10
C GLU A 45 -10.51 6.55 8.16
N HIS A 46 -10.78 7.86 8.14
CA HIS A 46 -12.15 8.36 8.08
C HIS A 46 -12.85 7.99 6.77
N SER A 47 -12.15 8.15 5.64
CA SER A 47 -12.65 7.72 4.33
C SER A 47 -12.89 6.21 4.28
N LYS A 48 -11.99 5.41 4.86
CA LYS A 48 -12.15 3.96 4.99
C LYS A 48 -13.41 3.59 5.76
N ARG A 49 -13.66 4.21 6.91
CA ARG A 49 -14.88 3.99 7.71
C ARG A 49 -16.14 4.28 6.90
N LYS A 50 -16.19 5.41 6.18
CA LYS A 50 -17.31 5.72 5.27
C LYS A 50 -17.50 4.62 4.22
N LEU A 51 -16.43 4.19 3.55
CA LEU A 51 -16.48 3.10 2.55
C LEU A 51 -16.94 1.75 3.13
N LEU A 52 -16.74 1.53 4.43
CA LEU A 52 -17.21 0.33 5.15
C LEU A 52 -18.66 0.45 5.64
N GLY A 53 -19.29 1.62 5.46
CA GLY A 53 -20.67 1.87 5.86
C GLY A 53 -20.82 2.54 7.24
N ASP A 54 -19.72 2.97 7.86
CA ASP A 54 -19.75 3.64 9.16
C ASP A 54 -19.92 5.17 9.00
N CYS A 55 -20.50 5.80 10.02
CA CYS A 55 -20.62 7.27 10.14
C CYS A 55 -21.35 7.96 8.97
N LEU A 56 -22.24 7.25 8.27
CA LEU A 56 -22.97 7.75 7.11
C LEU A 56 -24.06 8.78 7.47
N ASP A 57 -24.49 8.84 8.72
CA ASP A 57 -25.52 9.79 9.20
C ASP A 57 -25.14 11.26 8.97
N SER A 58 -23.83 11.53 8.85
CA SER A 58 -23.26 12.86 8.61
C SER A 58 -23.02 13.19 7.13
N CYS A 59 -23.24 12.22 6.23
CA CYS A 59 -23.00 12.40 4.80
C CYS A 59 -24.19 13.05 4.10
N SER A 60 -23.89 13.91 3.12
CA SER A 60 -24.90 14.43 2.21
C SER A 60 -25.29 13.37 1.16
N ALA A 61 -26.41 13.60 0.47
CA ALA A 61 -26.85 12.72 -0.62
C ALA A 61 -25.80 12.60 -1.74
N ASP A 62 -25.14 13.71 -2.09
CA ASP A 62 -24.10 13.72 -3.13
C ASP A 62 -22.86 12.93 -2.70
N GLU A 63 -22.43 13.06 -1.43
CA GLU A 63 -21.32 12.28 -0.89
C GLU A 63 -21.63 10.78 -0.89
N LEU A 64 -22.85 10.39 -0.53
CA LEU A 64 -23.29 9.00 -0.55
C LEU A 64 -23.31 8.43 -1.97
N GLN A 65 -23.79 9.21 -2.95
CA GLN A 65 -23.78 8.79 -4.35
C GLN A 65 -22.36 8.59 -4.90
N GLU A 66 -21.40 9.45 -4.54
CA GLU A 66 -20.01 9.26 -4.97
C GLU A 66 -19.39 8.03 -4.32
N LEU A 67 -19.69 7.79 -3.03
CA LEU A 67 -19.24 6.61 -2.30
C LEU A 67 -19.76 5.33 -2.96
N GLU A 68 -21.04 5.30 -3.33
CA GLU A 68 -21.67 4.18 -4.04
C GLU A 68 -20.99 3.92 -5.40
N LYS A 69 -20.80 4.98 -6.21
CA LYS A 69 -20.12 4.87 -7.51
C LYS A 69 -18.69 4.35 -7.36
N GLN A 70 -17.98 4.80 -6.34
CA GLN A 70 -16.62 4.33 -6.06
C GLN A 70 -16.60 2.84 -5.68
N LEU A 71 -17.53 2.41 -4.82
CA LEU A 71 -17.69 1.00 -4.44
C LEU A 71 -18.04 0.12 -5.63
N GLU A 72 -18.99 0.55 -6.46
CA GLU A 72 -19.41 -0.19 -7.65
C GLU A 72 -18.24 -0.38 -8.63
N ARG A 73 -17.50 0.68 -8.95
CA ARG A 73 -16.30 0.62 -9.81
C ARG A 73 -15.25 -0.33 -9.25
N SER A 74 -14.98 -0.25 -7.95
CA SER A 74 -14.01 -1.13 -7.28
C SER A 74 -14.45 -2.59 -7.35
N LEU A 75 -15.73 -2.87 -7.08
CA LEU A 75 -16.31 -4.21 -7.11
C LEU A 75 -16.26 -4.82 -8.53
N LEU A 76 -16.59 -4.03 -9.55
CA LEU A 76 -16.47 -4.43 -10.95
C LEU A 76 -15.03 -4.82 -11.29
N ASN A 77 -14.05 -4.01 -10.90
CA ASN A 77 -12.64 -4.30 -11.11
C ASN A 77 -12.19 -5.59 -10.40
N ILE A 78 -12.60 -5.80 -9.14
CA ILE A 78 -12.30 -7.02 -8.38
C ILE A 78 -12.89 -8.24 -9.08
N ARG A 79 -14.17 -8.18 -9.48
CA ARG A 79 -14.85 -9.28 -10.19
C ARG A 79 -14.18 -9.58 -11.52
N ALA A 80 -13.82 -8.56 -12.30
CA ALA A 80 -13.13 -8.72 -13.58
C ALA A 80 -11.78 -9.43 -13.40
N ARG A 81 -10.98 -9.00 -12.41
CA ARG A 81 -9.69 -9.64 -12.08
C ARG A 81 -9.86 -11.10 -11.66
N LYS A 82 -10.79 -11.38 -10.74
CA LYS A 82 -11.09 -12.77 -10.32
C LYS A 82 -11.53 -13.63 -11.49
N SER A 83 -12.42 -13.10 -12.34
CA SER A 83 -12.90 -13.83 -13.51
C SER A 83 -11.78 -14.11 -14.52
N LYS A 84 -10.87 -13.15 -14.73
CA LYS A 84 -9.70 -13.34 -15.58
C LYS A 84 -8.80 -14.46 -15.04
N MET A 85 -8.46 -14.40 -13.76
CA MET A 85 -7.65 -15.42 -13.10
C MET A 85 -8.26 -16.83 -13.21
N PHE A 86 -9.57 -16.96 -12.97
CA PHE A 86 -10.23 -18.25 -13.09
C PHE A 86 -10.30 -18.76 -14.52
N ARG A 87 -10.51 -17.89 -15.52
CA ARG A 87 -10.45 -18.28 -16.92
C ARG A 87 -9.07 -18.81 -17.29
N GLU A 88 -8.00 -18.13 -16.88
CA GLU A 88 -6.62 -18.57 -17.11
C GLU A 88 -6.36 -19.96 -16.51
N GLN A 89 -6.85 -20.23 -15.30
CA GLN A 89 -6.73 -21.55 -14.67
C GLN A 89 -7.52 -22.63 -15.42
N ILE A 90 -8.76 -22.32 -15.83
CA ILE A 90 -9.59 -23.25 -16.61
C ILE A 90 -8.92 -23.57 -17.95
N ASP A 91 -8.39 -22.56 -18.64
CA ASP A 91 -7.75 -22.74 -19.94
C ASP A 91 -6.48 -23.58 -19.82
N LYS A 92 -5.70 -23.40 -18.74
CA LYS A 92 -4.55 -24.27 -18.45
C LYS A 92 -4.96 -25.72 -18.26
N LEU A 93 -5.99 -25.98 -17.46
CA LEU A 93 -6.48 -27.34 -17.23
C LEU A 93 -7.03 -27.98 -18.52
N LYS A 94 -7.74 -27.21 -19.34
CA LYS A 94 -8.21 -27.67 -20.65
C LYS A 94 -7.05 -28.04 -21.57
N GLN A 95 -5.97 -27.27 -21.58
CA GLN A 95 -4.77 -27.61 -22.34
C GLN A 95 -4.16 -28.92 -21.86
N GLU A 96 -4.02 -29.12 -20.54
CA GLU A 96 -3.50 -30.37 -19.99
C GLU A 96 -4.35 -31.58 -20.40
N VAL A 97 -5.69 -31.47 -20.30
CA VAL A 97 -6.62 -32.53 -20.73
C VAL A 97 -6.52 -32.78 -22.24
N ASN A 98 -6.42 -31.74 -23.05
CA ASN A 98 -6.29 -31.89 -24.51
C ASN A 98 -4.98 -32.58 -24.92
N LEU A 99 -3.95 -32.53 -24.09
CA LEU A 99 -2.67 -33.21 -24.32
C LEU A 99 -2.67 -34.67 -23.86
N TRP A 100 -3.60 -35.07 -22.98
CA TRP A 100 -3.68 -36.44 -22.48
C TRP A 100 -3.75 -37.51 -23.59
N PRO A 101 -4.59 -37.41 -24.62
CA PRO A 101 -4.64 -38.42 -25.68
C PRO A 101 -3.29 -38.68 -26.34
N PHE A 102 -2.52 -37.60 -26.57
CA PHE A 102 -1.18 -37.69 -27.16
C PHE A 102 -0.18 -38.38 -26.21
N ILE A 103 -0.30 -38.14 -24.90
CA ILE A 103 0.52 -38.80 -23.87
C ILE A 103 0.16 -40.29 -23.78
N TYR A 104 -1.13 -40.64 -23.80
CA TYR A 104 -1.58 -42.04 -23.83
C TYR A 104 -1.08 -42.78 -25.07
N GLU A 105 -1.12 -42.15 -26.25
CA GLU A 105 -0.58 -42.71 -27.50
C GLU A 105 0.93 -42.93 -27.46
N ILE A 106 1.71 -41.99 -26.91
CA ILE A 106 3.18 -42.09 -26.92
C ILE A 106 3.69 -43.04 -25.83
N PHE A 107 3.09 -43.02 -24.64
CA PHE A 107 3.68 -43.68 -23.47
C PHE A 107 2.95 -44.96 -23.05
N ILE A 108 1.65 -45.09 -23.32
CA ILE A 108 0.84 -46.19 -22.80
C ILE A 108 0.46 -47.20 -23.89
N LEU A 109 0.08 -46.74 -25.09
CA LEU A 109 -0.27 -47.64 -26.20
C LEU A 109 0.86 -48.59 -26.66
N PRO A 110 2.15 -48.18 -26.76
CA PRO A 110 3.23 -49.05 -27.23
C PRO A 110 3.65 -50.15 -26.23
N SER A 111 3.25 -50.04 -24.95
CA SER A 111 3.50 -51.09 -23.94
C SER A 111 2.42 -52.18 -23.92
N PHE A 112 1.35 -52.02 -24.71
CA PHE A 112 0.25 -52.98 -24.86
C PHE A 112 0.23 -53.66 -26.24
N THR A 113 1.15 -53.32 -27.15
CA THR A 113 1.35 -54.05 -28.41
C THR A 113 2.27 -55.26 -28.17
N PRO A 114 1.81 -56.50 -28.43
CA PRO A 114 2.60 -57.73 -28.21
C PRO A 114 3.80 -57.86 -29.16
#